data_AF-A0A6P7ZHB6-F1
#
_entry.id   AF-A0A6P7ZHB6-F1
#
_cell.length_a   1.000
_cell.length_b   1.000
_cell.length_c   1.000
_cell.angle_alpha   90.00
_cell.angle_beta   90.00
_cell.angle_gamma   90.00
#
_symmetry.space_group_name_H-M   'P 1'
#
loop_
_entity.id
_entity.type
_entity.pdbx_description
1 polymer ?
#
loop_
_entity_poly.entity_id
_entity_poly.type
_entity_poly.pdbx_seq_one_letter_code
_entity_poly.pdbx_strand_id
1 'polypeptide(L)'
;MKVWKFAAIASMLFSSMLSILVCRDALFGTWKPHLSSSSQVSSALSSSMTSSFGTRQRSPRSMDHDQPLISQYSALFESYTEGEVKQLISMLVERYRQSTNSGENELPSFPKGGNRMKRARARHKPCELKELEVSVSDLGLGYESDETILFRYCSGTCDTSLRNYDLSLKNMRSKKKIKKEKMRARPCCRPLLYDDDISFLDVYNHYYTIKELSAKTCGCV
;
A
#
# COMPACT_ATOMS: atom_id res chain seq x y z
N MET A 1 -8.36 -1.72 -58.24
CA MET A 1 -8.04 -0.42 -57.59
C MET A 1 -8.33 -0.36 -56.07
N LYS A 2 -8.52 -1.48 -55.35
CA LYS A 2 -8.84 -1.45 -53.90
C LYS A 2 -7.69 -1.87 -52.96
N VAL A 3 -6.61 -2.42 -53.51
CA VAL A 3 -5.50 -2.99 -52.72
C VAL A 3 -4.55 -1.90 -52.16
N TRP A 4 -4.39 -0.78 -52.87
CA TRP A 4 -3.54 0.33 -52.43
C TRP A 4 -4.07 1.08 -51.20
N LYS A 5 -5.39 1.05 -50.96
CA LYS A 5 -5.97 1.67 -49.75
C LYS A 5 -5.55 0.94 -48.48
N PHE A 6 -5.51 -0.40 -48.53
CA PHE A 6 -5.05 -1.21 -47.39
C PHE A 6 -3.53 -1.09 -47.18
N ALA A 7 -2.76 -1.00 -48.27
CA ALA A 7 -1.31 -0.77 -48.19
C ALA A 7 -0.97 0.59 -47.55
N ALA A 8 -1.72 1.65 -47.88
CA ALA A 8 -1.53 2.98 -47.30
C ALA A 8 -1.83 3.01 -45.79
N ILE A 9 -2.92 2.36 -45.36
CA ILE A 9 -3.29 2.28 -43.94
C ILE A 9 -2.26 1.46 -43.16
N ALA A 10 -1.80 0.32 -43.69
CA ALA A 10 -0.76 -0.47 -43.05
C ALA A 10 0.54 0.33 -42.91
N SER A 11 0.96 1.05 -43.95
CA SER A 11 2.19 1.88 -43.92
C SER A 11 2.11 3.01 -42.88
N MET A 12 0.95 3.66 -42.71
CA MET A 12 0.75 4.67 -41.67
C MET A 12 0.81 4.09 -40.25
N LEU A 13 0.28 2.88 -40.04
CA LEU A 13 0.35 2.23 -38.72
C LEU A 13 1.78 1.78 -38.39
N PHE A 14 2.52 1.23 -39.37
CA PHE A 14 3.90 0.82 -39.17
C PHE A 14 4.85 1.99 -38.91
N SER A 15 4.67 3.11 -39.60
CA SER A 15 5.46 4.33 -39.36
C SER A 15 5.20 4.95 -37.98
N SER A 16 3.96 4.93 -37.51
CA SER A 16 3.60 5.36 -36.14
C SER A 16 4.24 4.48 -35.07
N MET A 17 4.20 3.14 -35.25
CA MET A 17 4.85 2.19 -34.34
C MET A 17 6.38 2.33 -34.32
N LEU A 18 7.02 2.54 -35.48
CA LEU A 18 8.46 2.79 -35.54
C LEU A 18 8.85 4.11 -34.84
N SER A 19 8.04 5.16 -34.99
CA SER A 19 8.29 6.44 -34.32
C SER A 19 8.26 6.29 -32.80
N ILE A 20 7.32 5.51 -32.26
CA ILE A 20 7.23 5.26 -30.80
C ILE A 20 8.44 4.46 -30.32
N LEU A 21 8.90 3.46 -31.08
CA LEU A 21 10.09 2.67 -30.75
C LEU A 21 11.38 3.51 -30.77
N VAL A 22 11.56 4.35 -31.79
CA VAL A 22 12.72 5.26 -31.90
C VAL A 22 12.71 6.34 -30.81
N CYS A 23 11.53 6.92 -30.50
CA CYS A 23 11.40 7.85 -29.38
C CYS A 23 11.70 7.18 -28.03
N ARG A 24 11.36 5.91 -27.86
CA ARG A 24 11.67 5.15 -26.64
C ARG A 24 13.18 4.92 -26.51
N ASP A 25 13.86 4.49 -27.58
CA ASP A 25 15.31 4.28 -27.53
C ASP A 25 16.09 5.60 -27.38
N ALA A 26 15.59 6.71 -27.91
CA ALA A 26 16.16 8.04 -27.69
C ALA A 26 16.01 8.53 -26.24
N LEU A 27 14.90 8.22 -25.57
CA LEU A 27 14.63 8.64 -24.19
C LEU A 27 15.31 7.77 -23.12
N PHE A 28 15.66 6.51 -23.44
CA PHE A 28 16.36 5.60 -22.53
C PHE A 28 17.87 5.42 -22.84
N GLY A 29 18.39 6.04 -23.90
CA GLY A 29 19.73 5.80 -24.43
C GLY A 29 20.89 6.67 -23.92
N THR A 30 20.73 7.56 -22.94
CA THR A 30 21.81 8.50 -22.54
C THR A 30 21.90 8.82 -21.05
N TRP A 31 22.01 7.82 -20.17
CA TRP A 31 22.52 8.06 -18.79
C TRP A 31 23.66 7.10 -18.46
N LYS A 32 24.83 7.33 -19.07
CA LYS A 32 26.14 6.89 -18.56
C LYS A 32 26.90 8.13 -18.09
N PRO A 33 27.14 8.33 -16.78
CA PRO A 33 28.16 9.27 -16.35
C PRO A 33 29.52 8.59 -16.46
N HIS A 34 30.27 8.93 -17.50
CA HIS A 34 31.72 8.79 -17.52
C HIS A 34 32.31 10.10 -17.00
N LEU A 35 33.12 10.04 -15.95
CA LEU A 35 34.09 11.09 -15.65
C LEU A 35 35.47 10.45 -15.46
N SER A 36 36.46 11.09 -16.07
CA SER A 36 37.74 10.56 -16.50
C SER A 36 38.86 10.72 -15.46
N SER A 37 39.77 9.74 -15.47
CA SER A 37 41.24 9.76 -15.36
C SER A 37 41.98 10.91 -14.64
N SER A 38 42.88 10.60 -13.70
CA SER A 38 44.32 10.36 -13.98
C SER A 38 45.21 10.37 -12.72
N SER A 39 46.27 9.57 -12.79
CA SER A 39 47.56 9.60 -12.05
C SER A 39 47.61 9.11 -10.59
N GLN A 40 48.26 7.98 -10.35
CA GLN A 40 49.69 7.94 -9.99
C GLN A 40 50.23 6.50 -9.92
N VAL A 41 51.49 6.37 -10.31
CA VAL A 41 52.34 5.17 -10.36
C VAL A 41 52.90 4.90 -8.96
N SER A 42 53.03 3.64 -8.53
CA SER A 42 54.24 3.05 -7.90
C SER A 42 53.98 1.64 -7.35
N SER A 43 54.89 0.75 -7.74
CA SER A 43 55.10 -0.61 -7.28
C SER A 43 55.59 -0.70 -5.83
N ALA A 44 55.14 -1.71 -5.07
CA ALA A 44 55.91 -2.31 -3.99
C ALA A 44 55.47 -3.76 -3.71
N LEU A 45 56.46 -4.57 -3.41
CA LEU A 45 56.49 -6.02 -3.22
C LEU A 45 56.12 -6.41 -1.77
N SER A 46 55.50 -7.58 -1.62
CA SER A 46 55.47 -8.49 -0.45
C SER A 46 55.20 -7.98 0.97
N SER A 47 54.11 -8.47 1.57
CA SER A 47 54.16 -9.16 2.87
C SER A 47 52.84 -9.86 3.17
N SER A 48 52.91 -11.18 3.28
CA SER A 48 51.97 -12.02 4.02
C SER A 48 51.82 -11.54 5.45
N MET A 49 50.59 -11.46 5.95
CA MET A 49 50.23 -11.78 7.33
C MET A 49 48.73 -12.04 7.41
N THR A 50 48.41 -13.25 7.87
CA THR A 50 47.11 -13.74 8.28
C THR A 50 46.60 -12.98 9.51
N SER A 51 45.40 -12.40 9.43
CA SER A 51 44.52 -12.29 10.60
C SER A 51 43.06 -12.15 10.16
N SER A 52 42.37 -13.25 10.36
CA SER A 52 40.93 -13.49 10.33
C SER A 52 40.10 -12.43 11.07
N PHE A 53 39.17 -11.76 10.41
CA PHE A 53 37.90 -11.28 11.03
C PHE A 53 36.76 -11.19 10.00
N GLY A 54 36.05 -12.31 9.86
CA GLY A 54 34.59 -12.43 9.71
C GLY A 54 33.81 -11.46 8.80
N THR A 55 33.92 -11.61 7.47
CA THR A 55 32.87 -11.18 6.54
C THR A 55 31.72 -12.20 6.60
N ARG A 56 30.63 -11.89 7.34
CA ARG A 56 29.36 -12.63 7.18
C ARG A 56 28.68 -12.21 5.87
N GLN A 57 29.17 -12.73 4.75
CA GLN A 57 28.39 -12.81 3.52
C GLN A 57 27.19 -13.73 3.78
N ARG A 58 25.97 -13.18 3.73
CA ARG A 58 24.77 -14.00 3.62
C ARG A 58 24.72 -14.57 2.20
N SER A 59 25.08 -15.85 2.07
CA SER A 59 24.77 -16.64 0.90
C SER A 59 23.24 -16.66 0.69
N PRO A 60 22.73 -16.49 -0.54
CA PRO A 60 21.33 -16.76 -0.84
C PRO A 60 21.07 -18.24 -0.54
N ARG A 61 20.04 -18.54 0.25
CA ARG A 61 19.57 -19.92 0.36
C ARG A 61 19.12 -20.37 -1.03
N SER A 62 19.76 -21.42 -1.53
CA SER A 62 19.24 -22.28 -2.58
C SER A 62 17.75 -22.51 -2.33
N MET A 63 16.91 -22.26 -3.33
CA MET A 63 15.55 -22.78 -3.35
C MET A 63 15.69 -24.30 -3.43
N ASP A 64 15.55 -24.94 -2.28
CA ASP A 64 15.43 -26.38 -2.22
C ASP A 64 14.16 -26.77 -2.97
N HIS A 65 14.28 -27.87 -3.71
CA HIS A 65 13.30 -28.42 -4.61
C HIS A 65 11.93 -28.51 -3.92
N ASP A 66 10.90 -27.92 -4.53
CA ASP A 66 9.51 -27.99 -4.05
C ASP A 66 9.07 -29.46 -4.00
N GLN A 67 9.36 -30.14 -2.88
CA GLN A 67 8.68 -31.38 -2.55
C GLN A 67 7.22 -31.00 -2.28
N PRO A 68 6.25 -31.55 -3.04
CA PRO A 68 4.86 -31.28 -2.77
C PRO A 68 4.59 -31.75 -1.34
N LEU A 69 4.12 -30.84 -0.48
CA LEU A 69 3.85 -31.10 0.95
C LEU A 69 3.07 -32.41 1.16
N ILE A 70 2.28 -32.82 0.18
CA ILE A 70 1.52 -34.08 0.12
C ILE A 70 2.42 -35.32 0.32
N SER A 71 3.66 -35.31 -0.20
CA SER A 71 4.63 -36.40 -0.01
C SER A 71 5.05 -36.59 1.45
N GLN A 72 4.97 -35.54 2.27
CA GLN A 72 5.31 -35.63 3.69
C GLN A 72 4.17 -36.27 4.50
N TYR A 73 2.94 -36.19 4.01
CA TYR A 73 1.76 -36.74 4.67
C TYR A 73 1.34 -38.10 4.12
N SER A 74 1.93 -38.60 3.02
CA SER A 74 1.57 -39.90 2.43
C SER A 74 1.82 -41.06 3.40
N ALA A 75 2.94 -41.02 4.15
CA ALA A 75 3.26 -42.02 5.19
C ALA A 75 2.25 -42.03 6.36
N LEU A 76 1.51 -40.93 6.56
CA LEU A 76 0.47 -40.83 7.58
C LEU A 76 -0.83 -41.52 7.15
N PHE A 77 -1.01 -41.75 5.85
CA PHE A 77 -2.17 -42.44 5.28
C PHE A 77 -1.88 -43.91 4.93
N GLU A 78 -0.63 -44.36 5.01
CA GLU A 78 -0.24 -45.77 4.77
C GLU A 78 -0.81 -46.73 5.82
N SER A 79 -1.10 -46.25 7.03
CA SER A 79 -1.63 -47.07 8.12
C SER A 79 -3.16 -47.22 8.13
N TYR A 80 -3.88 -46.52 7.24
CA TYR A 80 -5.34 -46.52 7.24
C TYR A 80 -5.89 -47.53 6.23
N THR A 81 -6.85 -48.34 6.67
CA THR A 81 -7.59 -49.24 5.76
C THR A 81 -8.53 -48.41 4.87
N GLU A 82 -8.84 -48.92 3.66
CA GLU A 82 -9.71 -48.20 2.71
C GLU A 82 -11.07 -47.83 3.31
N GLY A 83 -11.58 -48.63 4.26
CA GLY A 83 -12.80 -48.36 5.01
C GLY A 83 -12.70 -47.15 5.95
N GLU A 84 -11.58 -47.00 6.66
CA GLU A 84 -11.36 -45.89 7.59
C GLU A 84 -11.13 -44.57 6.85
N VAL A 85 -10.43 -44.61 5.71
CA VAL A 85 -10.26 -43.43 4.85
C VAL A 85 -11.62 -42.96 4.33
N LYS A 86 -12.48 -43.87 3.86
CA LYS A 86 -13.84 -43.55 3.42
C LYS A 86 -14.67 -42.93 4.55
N GLN A 87 -14.51 -43.41 5.78
CA GLN A 87 -15.21 -42.88 6.96
C GLN A 87 -14.69 -41.50 7.38
N LEU A 88 -13.39 -41.25 7.27
CA LEU A 88 -12.82 -39.91 7.51
C LEU A 88 -13.31 -38.91 6.46
N ILE A 89 -13.31 -39.29 5.19
CA ILE A 89 -13.81 -38.44 4.10
C ILE A 89 -15.30 -38.15 4.29
N SER A 90 -16.11 -39.15 4.62
CA SER A 90 -17.54 -38.95 4.86
C SER A 90 -17.79 -38.02 6.06
N MET A 91 -17.06 -38.19 7.17
CA MET A 91 -17.15 -37.26 8.31
C MET A 91 -16.71 -35.84 7.96
N LEU A 92 -15.67 -35.67 7.14
CA LEU A 92 -15.17 -34.35 6.73
C LEU A 92 -16.17 -33.64 5.81
N VAL A 93 -16.75 -34.37 4.86
CA VAL A 93 -17.79 -33.87 3.94
C VAL A 93 -19.06 -33.52 4.70
N GLU A 94 -19.47 -34.34 5.66
CA GLU A 94 -20.65 -34.08 6.48
C GLU A 94 -20.44 -32.85 7.37
N ARG A 95 -19.26 -32.72 8.00
CA ARG A 95 -18.90 -31.51 8.76
C ARG A 95 -18.85 -30.25 7.89
N TYR A 96 -18.38 -30.35 6.65
CA TYR A 96 -18.38 -29.23 5.72
C TYR A 96 -19.81 -28.83 5.34
N ARG A 97 -20.66 -29.79 4.97
CA ARG A 97 -22.08 -29.58 4.67
C ARG A 97 -22.86 -28.97 5.85
N GLN A 98 -22.58 -29.43 7.06
CA GLN A 98 -23.21 -28.92 8.27
C GLN A 98 -22.78 -27.47 8.57
N SER A 99 -21.55 -27.08 8.16
CA SER A 99 -21.10 -25.68 8.22
C SER A 99 -21.67 -24.78 7.11
N THR A 100 -22.06 -25.35 5.96
CA THR A 100 -22.66 -24.58 4.85
C THR A 100 -24.17 -24.43 4.98
N ASN A 101 -24.85 -25.40 5.60
CA ASN A 101 -26.31 -25.40 5.73
C ASN A 101 -26.84 -24.71 7.00
N SER A 102 -25.97 -24.30 7.92
CA SER A 102 -26.31 -23.43 9.07
C SER A 102 -26.24 -21.94 8.71
N GLY A 103 -26.59 -21.59 7.47
CA GLY A 103 -26.32 -20.30 6.85
C GLY A 103 -27.53 -19.68 6.15
N GLU A 104 -28.75 -20.10 6.50
CA GLU A 104 -29.97 -19.37 6.14
C GLU A 104 -30.64 -18.93 7.45
N ASN A 105 -30.60 -17.63 7.70
CA ASN A 105 -30.96 -16.88 8.92
C ASN A 105 -29.83 -16.76 9.96
N GLU A 106 -29.29 -15.54 10.04
CA GLU A 106 -28.35 -15.02 11.04
C GLU A 106 -26.92 -15.61 11.00
N LEU A 107 -25.97 -14.78 10.55
CA LEU A 107 -24.57 -15.09 10.34
C LEU A 107 -23.76 -15.03 11.66
N PRO A 108 -23.01 -16.08 12.05
CA PRO A 108 -21.76 -15.86 12.79
C PRO A 108 -20.57 -16.59 12.13
N SER A 109 -19.68 -15.77 11.57
CA SER A 109 -18.23 -15.84 11.76
C SER A 109 -17.52 -17.21 11.68
N PHE A 110 -17.13 -17.61 10.47
CA PHE A 110 -15.88 -18.34 10.29
C PHE A 110 -14.70 -17.50 10.83
N PRO A 111 -13.66 -18.09 11.46
CA PRO A 111 -12.41 -17.39 11.70
C PRO A 111 -11.72 -17.17 10.35
N LYS A 112 -12.09 -16.09 9.65
CA LYS A 112 -11.47 -15.66 8.40
C LYS A 112 -10.00 -15.35 8.66
N GLY A 113 -9.12 -16.28 8.31
CA GLY A 113 -7.75 -15.97 7.88
C GLY A 113 -7.82 -15.01 6.70
N GLY A 114 -7.94 -13.70 6.98
CA GLY A 114 -8.27 -12.73 5.93
C GLY A 114 -8.42 -11.28 6.37
N ASN A 115 -8.11 -10.92 7.62
CA ASN A 115 -8.14 -9.50 8.03
C ASN A 115 -6.98 -8.67 7.45
N ARG A 116 -5.98 -9.32 6.86
CA ARG A 116 -4.86 -8.62 6.20
C ARG A 116 -5.19 -8.11 4.79
N MET A 117 -6.17 -8.72 4.11
CA MET A 117 -6.50 -8.38 2.71
C MET A 117 -7.41 -7.14 2.57
N LYS A 118 -8.26 -6.84 3.57
CA LYS A 118 -9.15 -5.66 3.51
C LYS A 118 -8.38 -4.32 3.57
N ARG A 119 -7.18 -4.28 4.14
CA ARG A 119 -6.31 -3.09 4.14
C ARG A 119 -5.72 -2.76 2.76
N ALA A 120 -5.63 -3.73 1.86
CA ALA A 120 -5.06 -3.52 0.52
C ALA A 120 -6.00 -2.77 -0.43
N ARG A 121 -7.28 -2.60 -0.08
CA ARG A 121 -8.29 -1.86 -0.87
C ARG A 121 -8.68 -0.51 -0.26
N ALA A 122 -7.94 -0.01 0.73
CA ALA A 122 -7.92 1.42 0.99
C ALA A 122 -7.27 2.09 -0.23
N ARG A 123 -8.06 2.22 -1.31
CA ARG A 123 -7.65 2.85 -2.55
C ARG A 123 -7.10 4.22 -2.16
N HIS A 124 -5.97 4.59 -2.75
CA HIS A 124 -5.36 5.90 -2.62
C HIS A 124 -6.33 6.94 -3.17
N LYS A 125 -7.33 7.31 -2.37
CA LYS A 125 -8.24 8.39 -2.69
C LYS A 125 -7.47 9.69 -2.52
N PRO A 126 -7.56 10.63 -3.49
CA PRO A 126 -6.93 11.92 -3.33
C PRO A 126 -7.50 12.63 -2.10
N CYS A 127 -6.77 13.63 -1.60
CA CYS A 127 -7.25 14.49 -0.53
C CYS A 127 -8.61 15.10 -0.90
N GLU A 128 -9.64 14.77 -0.14
CA GLU A 128 -11.03 15.13 -0.38
C GLU A 128 -11.73 15.49 0.92
N LEU A 129 -12.79 16.28 0.79
CA LEU A 129 -13.70 16.62 1.88
C LEU A 129 -14.68 15.47 2.12
N LYS A 130 -14.94 15.17 3.38
CA LYS A 130 -15.92 14.20 3.84
C LYS A 130 -16.89 14.85 4.78
N GLU A 131 -18.11 14.35 4.76
CA GLU A 131 -19.21 14.84 5.60
C GLU A 131 -19.69 13.69 6.48
N LEU A 132 -20.05 14.00 7.72
CA LEU A 132 -20.55 13.07 8.71
C LEU A 132 -21.53 13.81 9.62
N GLU A 133 -22.76 13.30 9.73
CA GLU A 133 -23.71 13.80 10.71
C GLU A 133 -23.34 13.23 12.10
N VAL A 134 -23.17 14.11 13.07
CA VAL A 134 -22.79 13.76 14.46
C VAL A 134 -23.55 14.64 15.44
N SER A 135 -23.77 14.16 16.66
CA SER A 135 -24.21 15.03 17.76
C SER A 135 -23.06 15.87 18.29
N VAL A 136 -23.37 17.00 18.94
CA VAL A 136 -22.35 17.82 19.62
C VAL A 136 -21.62 17.03 20.70
N SER A 137 -22.32 16.15 21.41
CA SER A 137 -21.71 15.27 22.43
C SER A 137 -20.68 14.30 21.84
N ASP A 138 -20.91 13.79 20.61
CA ASP A 138 -19.99 12.86 19.94
C ASP A 138 -18.64 13.49 19.57
N LEU A 139 -18.56 14.83 19.50
CA LEU A 139 -17.32 15.54 19.18
C LEU A 139 -16.28 15.44 20.31
N GLY A 140 -16.70 15.08 21.53
CA GLY A 140 -15.80 14.90 22.67
C GLY A 140 -15.15 16.20 23.15
N LEU A 141 -15.81 17.35 22.94
CA LEU A 141 -15.34 18.67 23.37
C LEU A 141 -15.75 19.03 24.80
N GLY A 142 -16.47 18.13 25.50
CA GLY A 142 -16.92 18.33 26.88
C GLY A 142 -18.27 19.04 27.02
N TYR A 143 -18.98 19.25 25.91
CA TYR A 143 -20.36 19.74 25.91
C TYR A 143 -21.34 18.57 25.90
N GLU A 144 -22.44 18.70 26.63
CA GLU A 144 -23.53 17.73 26.66
C GLU A 144 -24.70 18.35 25.88
N SER A 145 -24.94 17.88 24.66
CA SER A 145 -26.03 18.37 23.81
C SER A 145 -26.42 17.32 22.77
N ASP A 146 -27.72 17.18 22.55
CA ASP A 146 -28.31 16.28 21.56
C ASP A 146 -28.45 16.95 20.18
N GLU A 147 -27.99 18.20 20.03
CA GLU A 147 -28.04 18.91 18.75
C GLU A 147 -27.15 18.22 17.71
N THR A 148 -27.72 17.95 16.53
CA THR A 148 -27.01 17.29 15.43
C THR A 148 -26.45 18.30 14.45
N ILE A 149 -25.19 18.10 14.06
CA ILE A 149 -24.48 18.97 13.14
C ILE A 149 -23.87 18.17 11.99
N LEU A 150 -23.73 18.81 10.83
CA LEU A 150 -23.02 18.23 9.69
C LEU A 150 -21.52 18.52 9.83
N PHE A 151 -20.78 17.57 10.40
CA PHE A 151 -19.34 17.69 10.59
C PHE A 151 -18.58 17.32 9.32
N ARG A 152 -17.83 18.27 8.78
CA ARG A 152 -16.96 18.03 7.62
C ARG A 152 -15.50 17.90 8.02
N TYR A 153 -14.79 16.94 7.42
CA TYR A 153 -13.38 16.65 7.70
C TYR A 153 -12.58 16.27 6.45
N CYS A 154 -11.27 16.47 6.52
CA CYS A 154 -10.35 16.18 5.42
C CYS A 154 -9.76 14.79 5.53
N SER A 155 -9.82 14.01 4.45
CA SER A 155 -9.22 12.67 4.39
C SER A 155 -8.69 12.36 2.99
N GLY A 156 -7.71 11.46 2.90
CA GLY A 156 -7.12 11.04 1.63
C GLY A 156 -5.60 11.14 1.60
N THR A 157 -5.02 10.86 0.44
CA THR A 157 -3.58 10.93 0.19
C THR A 157 -3.21 12.14 -0.65
N CYS A 158 -1.99 12.63 -0.44
CA CYS A 158 -1.42 13.78 -1.12
C CYS A 158 -0.20 13.36 -1.97
N ASP A 159 -0.32 12.22 -2.66
CA ASP A 159 0.79 11.66 -3.42
C ASP A 159 1.10 12.49 -4.70
N THR A 160 0.12 13.29 -5.18
CA THR A 160 0.25 14.15 -6.37
C THR A 160 0.86 15.52 -6.10
N SER A 161 0.91 15.97 -4.85
CA SER A 161 1.32 17.32 -4.45
C SER A 161 2.70 17.37 -3.77
N LEU A 162 3.54 16.38 -4.05
CA LEU A 162 4.90 16.30 -3.49
C LEU A 162 5.76 17.49 -3.93
N ARG A 163 6.42 18.13 -2.97
CA ARG A 163 7.40 19.20 -3.22
C ARG A 163 8.82 18.67 -3.22
N ASN A 164 9.77 19.47 -3.71
CA ASN A 164 11.21 19.13 -3.68
C ASN A 164 11.71 18.81 -2.25
N TYR A 165 11.15 19.49 -1.26
CA TYR A 165 11.39 19.22 0.16
C TYR A 165 11.01 17.77 0.53
N ASP A 166 9.82 17.31 0.16
CA ASP A 166 9.33 15.96 0.47
C ASP A 166 10.17 14.88 -0.20
N LEU A 167 10.55 15.10 -1.46
CA LEU A 167 11.43 14.21 -2.21
C LEU A 167 12.81 14.11 -1.54
N SER A 168 13.38 15.24 -1.16
CA SER A 168 14.68 15.32 -0.48
C SER A 168 14.62 14.64 0.89
N LEU A 169 13.58 14.92 1.67
CA LEU A 169 13.36 14.33 2.99
C LEU A 169 13.17 12.81 2.89
N LYS A 170 12.41 12.34 1.89
CA LYS A 170 12.24 10.91 1.59
C LYS A 170 13.58 10.24 1.29
N ASN A 171 14.45 10.90 0.51
CA ASN A 171 15.79 10.40 0.17
C ASN A 171 16.76 10.43 1.37
N MET A 172 16.76 11.49 2.17
CA MET A 172 17.61 11.57 3.37
C MET A 172 17.24 10.51 4.40
N ARG A 173 15.94 10.22 4.51
CA ARG A 173 15.43 9.13 5.35
C ARG A 173 15.81 7.76 4.81
N SER A 174 15.69 7.52 3.50
CA SER A 174 16.08 6.23 2.89
C SER A 174 17.58 5.96 3.04
N LYS A 175 18.41 6.99 2.91
CA LYS A 175 19.87 6.95 3.13
C LYS A 175 20.26 6.85 4.62
N LYS A 176 19.29 6.78 5.54
CA LYS A 176 19.50 6.76 7.00
C LYS A 176 20.42 7.90 7.48
N LYS A 177 20.37 9.06 6.81
CA LYS A 177 21.08 10.27 7.28
C LYS A 177 20.32 10.89 8.46
N ILE A 178 19.00 10.80 8.44
CA ILE A 178 18.10 11.16 9.55
C ILE A 178 17.70 9.86 10.25
N LYS A 179 18.31 9.55 11.40
CA LYS A 179 18.21 8.20 12.04
C LYS A 179 17.19 8.06 13.15
N LYS A 180 16.60 9.16 13.66
CA LYS A 180 15.86 9.12 14.93
C LYS A 180 14.45 9.70 14.91
N GLU A 181 14.04 10.34 13.82
CA GLU A 181 12.78 11.09 13.81
C GLU A 181 11.74 10.44 12.89
N LYS A 182 10.54 10.17 13.44
CA LYS A 182 9.40 9.62 12.71
C LYS A 182 8.69 10.73 11.91
N MET A 183 9.41 11.33 10.96
CA MET A 183 8.84 12.34 10.08
C MET A 183 8.08 11.71 8.91
N ARG A 184 6.93 12.28 8.57
CA ARG A 184 6.23 12.00 7.32
C ARG A 184 6.93 12.76 6.19
N ALA A 185 7.46 12.04 5.20
CA ALA A 185 8.09 12.62 4.02
C ALA A 185 7.07 12.85 2.89
N ARG A 186 5.86 13.27 3.26
CA ARG A 186 4.76 13.60 2.35
C ARG A 186 3.83 14.60 3.04
N PRO A 187 3.19 15.50 2.28
CA PRO A 187 2.19 16.41 2.82
C PRO A 187 1.00 15.63 3.39
N CYS A 188 0.33 16.26 4.34
CA CYS A 188 -0.88 15.73 4.97
C CYS A 188 -2.12 16.42 4.38
N CYS A 189 -3.22 15.67 4.25
CA CYS A 189 -4.51 16.24 3.90
C CYS A 189 -5.07 16.96 5.14
N ARG A 190 -5.16 18.29 5.11
CA ARG A 190 -5.63 19.13 6.21
C ARG A 190 -6.64 20.18 5.70
N PRO A 191 -7.48 20.73 6.59
CA PRO A 191 -8.31 21.87 6.25
C PRO A 191 -7.46 23.07 5.86
N LEU A 192 -7.83 23.76 4.77
CA LEU A 192 -7.29 25.06 4.41
C LEU A 192 -8.18 26.20 4.91
N LEU A 193 -9.48 25.93 5.00
CA LEU A 193 -10.52 26.84 5.50
C LEU A 193 -11.53 26.04 6.31
N TYR A 194 -12.16 26.71 7.25
CA TYR A 194 -13.23 26.19 8.08
C TYR A 194 -14.58 26.77 7.66
N ASP A 195 -15.65 26.05 7.99
CA ASP A 195 -17.02 26.55 7.85
C ASP A 195 -17.32 27.59 8.95
N ASP A 196 -18.51 28.17 8.89
CA ASP A 196 -18.96 29.19 9.84
C ASP A 196 -19.06 28.62 11.27
N ASP A 197 -19.04 29.53 12.25
CA ASP A 197 -19.12 29.18 13.67
C ASP A 197 -20.45 28.47 13.98
N ILE A 198 -20.37 27.36 14.72
CA ILE A 198 -21.53 26.53 15.06
C ILE A 198 -22.01 26.94 16.45
N SER A 199 -23.29 27.32 16.56
CA SER A 199 -23.91 27.64 17.84
C SER A 199 -24.98 26.62 18.18
N PHE A 200 -24.97 26.13 19.43
CA PHE A 200 -25.90 25.12 19.92
C PHE A 200 -26.32 25.41 21.36
N LEU A 201 -27.35 24.70 21.82
CA LEU A 201 -27.82 24.71 23.20
C LEU A 201 -27.41 23.43 23.94
N ASP A 202 -26.90 23.60 25.15
CA ASP A 202 -26.64 22.52 26.11
C ASP A 202 -27.95 22.05 26.78
N VAL A 203 -27.93 20.90 27.45
CA VAL A 203 -29.03 20.36 28.29
C VAL A 203 -29.50 21.38 29.34
N TYR A 204 -28.61 22.25 29.80
CA TYR A 204 -28.92 23.34 30.74
C TYR A 204 -29.44 24.62 30.07
N ASN A 205 -29.76 24.59 28.77
CA ASN A 205 -30.19 25.74 27.96
C ASN A 205 -29.19 26.90 27.92
N HIS A 206 -27.89 26.60 28.02
CA HIS A 206 -26.83 27.57 27.78
C HIS A 206 -26.43 27.56 26.31
N TYR A 207 -26.27 28.75 25.73
CA TYR A 207 -25.77 28.91 24.37
C TYR A 207 -24.25 28.83 24.35
N TYR A 208 -23.72 28.01 23.45
CA TYR A 208 -22.30 27.95 23.15
C TYR A 208 -22.05 28.15 21.66
N THR A 209 -20.91 28.72 21.32
CA THR A 209 -20.47 28.91 19.94
C THR A 209 -19.05 28.37 19.79
N ILE A 210 -18.87 27.40 18.89
CA ILE A 210 -17.57 26.79 18.60
C ILE A 210 -17.08 27.25 17.23
N LYS A 211 -15.85 27.74 17.22
CA LYS A 211 -15.15 28.20 16.00
C LYS A 211 -14.27 27.10 15.43
N GLU A 212 -14.04 27.16 14.12
CA GLU A 212 -13.10 26.27 13.40
C GLU A 212 -13.34 24.76 13.63
N LEU A 213 -14.62 24.39 13.81
CA LEU A 213 -15.00 23.01 14.10
C LEU A 213 -15.04 22.15 12.83
N SER A 214 -15.73 22.62 11.79
CA SER A 214 -15.97 21.89 10.54
C SER A 214 -15.09 22.42 9.40
N ALA A 215 -14.54 21.54 8.59
CA ALA A 215 -13.70 21.91 7.44
C ALA A 215 -14.54 22.34 6.23
N LYS A 216 -14.21 23.48 5.62
CA LYS A 216 -14.86 23.95 4.38
C LYS A 216 -14.13 23.48 3.13
N THR A 217 -12.80 23.53 3.16
CA THR A 217 -11.96 23.12 2.03
C THR A 217 -10.75 22.34 2.50
N CYS A 218 -10.36 21.33 1.73
CA CYS A 218 -9.22 20.47 2.03
C CYS A 218 -8.07 20.71 1.06
N GLY A 219 -6.85 20.59 1.57
CA GLY A 219 -5.64 20.73 0.78
C GLY A 219 -4.48 19.92 1.34
N CYS A 220 -3.43 19.82 0.53
CA CYS A 220 -2.20 19.14 0.88
C CYS A 220 -1.16 20.14 1.37
N VAL A 221 -0.81 20.04 2.65
CA VAL A 221 0.14 20.92 3.35
C VAL A 221 1.20 20.15 4.11
#